data_AF-A0A178V0R6-F1
#
_entry.id   AF-A0A178V0R6-F1
#
_cell.length_a   1.000
_cell.length_b   1.000
_cell.length_c   1.000
_cell.angle_alpha   90.00
_cell.angle_beta   90.00
_cell.angle_gamma   90.00
#
_symmetry.space_group_name_H-M   'P 1'
#
loop_
_entity.id
_entity.type
_entity.pdbx_description
1 polymer ?
#
loop_
_entity_poly.entity_id
_entity_poly.type
_entity_poly.pdbx_seq_one_letter_code
_entity_poly.pdbx_strand_id
1 'polypeptide(L)'
;MFTYTKKVCRDKDKEPKVWEDVAGIKGTFVVNIGDLMERWTNGLFRSTLHRVVSVGKERYSVAVFVDPDPNCVVECLESCCSETYPPRFPPVRARDYFHERFSQTLASYSGSD
;
A
#
# COMPACT_ATOMS: atom_id res chain seq x y z
N MET A 1 2.18 -16.68 -21.47
CA MET A 1 3.34 -16.10 -20.77
C MET A 1 2.98 -14.68 -20.36
N PHE A 2 2.71 -14.45 -19.07
CA PHE A 2 2.32 -13.13 -18.54
C PHE A 2 3.57 -12.26 -18.43
N THR A 3 3.98 -11.60 -19.52
CA THR A 3 5.11 -10.68 -19.49
C THR A 3 4.67 -9.35 -18.90
N TYR A 4 4.53 -9.30 -17.58
CA TYR A 4 4.28 -8.07 -16.81
C TYR A 4 5.06 -8.17 -15.51
N THR A 5 5.64 -7.09 -15.02
CA THR A 5 6.34 -7.08 -13.74
C THR A 5 5.76 -5.99 -12.85
N LYS A 6 4.57 -6.26 -12.29
CA LYS A 6 4.23 -5.65 -11.00
C LYS A 6 5.34 -6.15 -10.06
N LYS A 7 6.10 -5.22 -9.49
CA LYS A 7 7.14 -5.55 -8.52
C LYS A 7 6.69 -5.13 -7.13
N VAL A 8 7.07 -5.91 -6.14
CA VAL A 8 6.80 -5.63 -4.73
C VAL A 8 8.11 -5.61 -3.95
N CYS A 9 8.22 -4.70 -2.99
CA CYS A 9 9.26 -4.68 -1.97
C CYS A 9 8.58 -5.04 -0.64
N ARG A 10 8.89 -6.21 -0.10
CA ARG A 10 8.26 -6.71 1.14
C ARG A 10 8.71 -5.92 2.37
N ASP A 11 9.95 -5.44 2.36
CA ASP A 11 10.52 -4.63 3.42
C ASP A 11 10.82 -3.23 2.88
N LYS A 12 9.82 -2.34 2.96
CA LYS A 12 9.89 -0.98 2.41
C LYS A 12 10.92 -0.09 3.10
N ASP A 13 11.30 -0.44 4.32
CA ASP A 13 12.22 0.32 5.18
C ASP A 13 13.68 -0.11 5.00
N LYS A 14 13.94 -1.26 4.36
CA LYS A 14 15.29 -1.78 4.11
C LYS A 14 16.00 -0.99 3.02
N GLU A 15 17.31 -0.77 3.24
CA GLU A 15 18.23 -0.28 2.22
C GLU A 15 19.39 -1.28 1.99
N PRO A 16 19.68 -1.68 0.74
CA PRO A 16 18.95 -1.32 -0.47
C PRO A 16 17.58 -2.01 -0.54
N LYS A 17 16.61 -1.36 -1.18
CA LYS A 17 15.29 -1.95 -1.49
C LYS A 17 15.45 -3.17 -2.40
N VAL A 18 14.84 -4.28 -2.00
CA VAL A 18 14.82 -5.53 -2.77
C VAL A 18 13.47 -5.69 -3.47
N TRP A 19 13.50 -5.80 -4.79
CA TRP A 19 12.29 -5.87 -5.62
C TRP A 19 12.05 -7.29 -6.14
N GLU A 20 10.87 -7.83 -5.86
CA GLU A 20 10.42 -9.15 -6.32
C GLU A 20 9.34 -9.01 -7.39
N ASP A 21 9.36 -9.89 -8.38
CA ASP A 21 8.31 -9.94 -9.40
C ASP A 21 7.05 -10.63 -8.87
N VAL A 22 5.89 -10.02 -9.13
CA VAL A 22 4.57 -10.61 -8.84
C VAL A 22 4.08 -11.31 -10.10
N ALA A 23 4.07 -12.64 -10.07
CA ALA A 23 3.60 -13.45 -11.19
C ALA A 23 2.11 -13.20 -11.47
N GLY A 24 1.78 -12.94 -12.74
CA GLY A 24 0.38 -12.90 -13.19
C GLY A 24 -0.17 -14.32 -13.29
N ILE A 25 -1.22 -14.62 -12.53
CA ILE A 25 -1.94 -15.91 -12.60
C ILE A 25 -3.31 -15.67 -13.22
N LYS A 26 -3.64 -16.40 -14.29
CA LYS A 26 -4.92 -16.25 -15.01
C LYS A 26 -6.11 -16.49 -14.07
N GLY A 27 -7.13 -15.65 -14.14
CA GLY A 27 -8.35 -15.83 -13.35
C GLY A 27 -8.20 -15.51 -11.86
N THR A 28 -7.12 -14.82 -11.48
CA THR A 28 -6.88 -14.41 -10.09
C THR A 28 -6.78 -12.89 -9.98
N PHE A 29 -6.96 -12.40 -8.75
CA PHE A 29 -6.68 -11.02 -8.39
C PHE A 29 -5.38 -10.93 -7.60
N VAL A 30 -4.66 -9.83 -7.79
CA VAL A 30 -3.58 -9.44 -6.89
C VAL A 30 -4.19 -8.57 -5.80
N VAL A 31 -4.12 -9.02 -4.55
CA VAL A 31 -4.57 -8.26 -3.38
C VAL A 31 -3.34 -7.66 -2.67
N ASN A 32 -3.40 -6.37 -2.34
CA ASN A 32 -2.39 -5.69 -1.53
C ASN A 32 -3.04 -5.06 -0.29
N ILE A 33 -2.23 -4.87 0.73
CA ILE A 33 -2.62 -4.21 1.97
C ILE A 33 -2.20 -2.74 1.89
N GLY A 34 -3.13 -1.84 2.21
CA GLY A 34 -2.88 -0.40 2.30
C GLY A 34 -2.43 0.03 3.69
N ASP A 35 -1.94 1.26 3.80
CA ASP A 35 -1.35 1.78 5.03
C ASP A 35 -2.33 1.86 6.22
N LEU A 36 -3.61 2.15 5.97
CA LEU A 36 -4.62 2.22 7.03
C LEU A 36 -4.86 0.85 7.70
N MET A 37 -4.78 -0.25 6.95
CA MET A 37 -4.84 -1.61 7.50
C MET A 37 -3.56 -1.96 8.29
N GLU A 38 -2.39 -1.51 7.83
CA GLU A 38 -1.15 -1.66 8.60
C GLU A 38 -1.23 -0.93 9.95
N ARG A 39 -1.85 0.26 9.98
CA ARG A 39 -2.09 1.01 11.21
C ARG A 39 -3.06 0.30 12.15
N TRP A 40 -4.20 -0.16 11.66
CA TRP A 40 -5.16 -0.95 12.46
C TRP A 40 -4.50 -2.18 13.09
N THR A 41 -3.67 -2.88 12.32
CA THR A 41 -3.07 -4.15 12.75
C THR A 41 -1.72 -3.99 13.44
N ASN A 42 -1.34 -2.76 13.78
CA ASN A 42 -0.07 -2.42 14.42
C ASN A 42 1.18 -2.96 13.69
N GLY A 43 1.08 -3.14 12.37
CA GLY A 43 2.16 -3.70 11.55
C GLY A 43 2.13 -5.22 11.37
N LEU A 44 1.12 -5.93 11.89
CA LEU A 44 0.95 -7.37 11.61
C LEU A 44 0.68 -7.62 10.13
N PHE A 45 -0.18 -6.81 9.50
CA PHE A 45 -0.36 -6.79 8.05
C PHE A 45 0.34 -5.57 7.46
N ARG A 46 1.51 -5.78 6.86
CA ARG A 46 2.34 -4.68 6.35
C ARG A 46 1.86 -4.23 4.97
N SER A 47 1.77 -2.91 4.77
CA SER A 47 1.56 -2.36 3.44
C SER A 47 2.86 -2.52 2.64
N THR A 48 2.72 -3.03 1.42
CA THR A 48 3.87 -3.33 0.58
C THR A 48 4.10 -2.22 -0.43
N LEU A 49 5.33 -1.70 -0.48
CA LEU A 49 5.74 -0.81 -1.56
C LEU A 49 5.70 -1.61 -2.87
N HIS A 50 5.05 -1.06 -3.88
CA HIS A 50 4.91 -1.73 -5.16
C HIS A 50 5.06 -0.75 -6.32
N ARG A 51 5.54 -1.26 -7.46
CA ARG A 51 5.69 -0.47 -8.69
C ARG A 51 5.30 -1.29 -9.91
N VAL A 52 4.98 -0.59 -10.99
CA VAL A 52 4.78 -1.20 -12.30
C VAL A 52 6.00 -0.84 -13.15
N VAL A 53 6.58 -1.84 -13.82
CA VAL A 53 7.67 -1.63 -14.78
C VAL A 53 7.11 -1.83 -16.19
N SER A 54 7.33 -0.85 -17.06
CA SER A 54 6.97 -0.97 -18.48
C SER A 54 7.90 -1.96 -19.17
N VAL A 55 7.32 -2.85 -19.99
CA VAL A 55 8.04 -3.88 -20.75
C VAL A 55 7.81 -3.77 -22.26
N GLY A 56 7.44 -2.57 -22.73
CA GLY A 56 7.24 -2.29 -24.16
C GLY A 56 6.02 -2.96 -24.79
N LYS A 57 5.06 -3.42 -23.98
CA LYS A 57 3.80 -4.03 -24.42
C LYS A 57 2.62 -3.35 -23.74
N GLU A 58 1.51 -3.22 -24.47
CA GLU A 58 0.26 -2.71 -23.90
C GLU A 58 -0.26 -3.62 -22.78
N ARG A 59 -0.81 -2.99 -21.75
CA ARG A 59 -1.30 -3.68 -20.57
C ARG A 59 -2.42 -2.88 -19.91
N TYR A 60 -3.57 -3.52 -19.73
CA TYR A 60 -4.69 -2.96 -18.98
C TYR A 60 -4.65 -3.37 -17.51
N SER A 61 -4.85 -2.41 -16.60
CA SER A 61 -5.11 -2.67 -15.18
C SER A 61 -6.46 -2.11 -14.83
N VAL A 62 -7.22 -2.85 -14.03
CA VAL A 62 -8.34 -2.29 -13.27
C VAL A 62 -8.00 -2.49 -11.81
N ALA A 63 -8.08 -1.43 -11.01
CA ALA A 63 -7.84 -1.46 -9.58
C ALA A 63 -9.12 -1.06 -8.86
N VAL A 64 -9.41 -1.76 -7.76
CA VAL A 64 -10.47 -1.41 -6.82
C VAL A 64 -9.80 -1.17 -5.48
N PHE A 65 -10.10 -0.04 -4.86
CA PHE A 65 -9.65 0.30 -3.52
C PHE A 65 -10.84 0.20 -2.56
N VAL A 66 -10.62 -0.46 -1.43
CA VAL A 66 -11.62 -0.63 -0.38
C VAL A 66 -11.09 0.11 0.84
N ASP A 67 -11.69 1.27 1.09
CA ASP A 67 -11.22 2.22 2.08
C ASP A 67 -12.24 2.38 3.22
N PRO A 68 -11.79 2.79 4.42
CA PRO A 68 -12.69 3.11 5.52
C PRO A 68 -13.58 4.32 5.19
N ASP A 69 -14.67 4.49 5.96
CA ASP A 69 -15.44 5.74 5.91
C ASP A 69 -14.49 6.94 6.12
N PRO A 70 -14.61 8.04 5.34
CA PRO A 70 -13.73 9.19 5.47
C PRO A 70 -13.72 9.84 6.87
N ASN A 71 -14.74 9.60 7.70
CA ASN A 71 -14.82 10.06 9.08
C ASN A 71 -14.22 9.08 10.09
N CYS A 72 -13.93 7.83 9.70
CA CYS A 72 -13.36 6.81 10.56
C CYS A 72 -12.03 7.28 11.14
N VAL A 73 -11.88 7.18 12.45
CA VAL A 73 -10.58 7.30 13.13
C VAL A 73 -9.92 5.93 13.08
N VAL A 74 -8.80 5.86 12.35
CA VAL A 74 -7.97 4.67 12.23
C VAL A 74 -6.95 4.71 13.36
N GLU A 75 -7.13 3.85 14.35
CA GLU A 75 -6.24 3.64 15.47
C GLU A 75 -5.97 2.15 15.69
N CYS A 76 -4.90 1.80 16.39
CA CYS A 76 -4.55 0.39 16.60
C CYS A 76 -5.72 -0.39 17.24
N LEU A 77 -6.09 -1.51 16.64
CA LEU A 77 -7.10 -2.41 17.21
C LEU A 77 -6.57 -2.99 18.51
N GLU A 78 -7.44 -3.14 19.51
CA GLU A 78 -7.09 -3.69 20.84
C GLU A 78 -6.43 -5.07 20.74
N SER A 79 -6.90 -5.91 19.82
CA SER A 79 -6.34 -7.24 19.56
C SER A 79 -4.94 -7.22 18.91
N CYS A 80 -4.44 -6.05 18.53
CA CYS A 80 -3.16 -5.87 17.84
C CYS A 80 -2.13 -5.09 18.68
N CYS A 81 -2.45 -4.79 19.94
CA CYS A 81 -1.51 -4.19 20.88
C CYS A 81 -1.58 -4.86 22.26
N SER A 82 -0.57 -4.58 23.08
CA SER A 82 -0.48 -4.98 24.49
C SER A 82 0.45 -4.03 25.24
N GLU A 83 0.58 -4.17 26.55
CA GLU A 83 1.55 -3.38 27.32
C GLU A 83 2.99 -3.55 26.81
N THR A 84 3.37 -4.78 26.42
CA THR A 84 4.69 -5.10 25.86
C THR A 84 4.82 -4.78 24.36
N TYR A 85 3.71 -4.50 23.68
CA TYR A 85 3.66 -4.16 22.26
C TYR A 85 2.63 -3.04 22.03
N PRO A 86 2.93 -1.80 22.44
CA PRO A 86 1.97 -0.71 22.39
C PRO A 86 1.67 -0.29 20.95
N PRO A 87 0.60 0.51 20.71
CA PRO A 87 0.32 1.11 19.42
C PRO A 87 1.53 1.86 18.85
N ARG A 88 1.94 1.53 17.63
CA ARG A 88 3.13 2.10 16.97
C ARG A 88 2.83 3.36 16.17
N PHE A 89 1.57 3.60 15.88
CA PHE A 89 1.10 4.73 15.07
C PHE A 89 0.09 5.55 15.85
N PRO A 90 0.14 6.89 15.78
CA PRO A 90 -0.91 7.72 16.33
C PRO A 90 -2.22 7.53 15.55
N PRO A 91 -3.39 7.68 16.20
CA PRO A 91 -4.69 7.72 15.54
C PRO A 91 -4.72 8.74 14.41
N VAL A 92 -5.37 8.41 13.30
CA VAL A 92 -5.55 9.33 12.17
C VAL A 92 -6.93 9.17 11.57
N ARG A 93 -7.57 10.29 11.18
CA ARG A 93 -8.83 10.22 10.44
C ARG A 93 -8.54 9.80 8.99
N ALA A 94 -9.32 8.87 8.46
CA ALA A 94 -9.09 8.32 7.12
C ALA A 94 -8.96 9.40 6.04
N ARG A 95 -9.87 10.40 6.03
CA ARG A 95 -9.79 11.52 5.07
C ARG A 95 -8.46 12.28 5.14
N ASP A 96 -7.97 12.56 6.34
CA ASP A 96 -6.80 13.41 6.53
C ASP A 96 -5.56 12.66 6.04
N TYR A 97 -5.52 11.36 6.32
CA TYR A 97 -4.49 10.47 5.80
C TYR A 97 -4.50 10.42 4.27
N PHE A 98 -5.67 10.28 3.64
CA PHE A 98 -5.78 10.29 2.19
C PHE A 98 -5.38 11.62 1.58
N HIS A 99 -5.81 12.75 2.14
CA HIS A 99 -5.40 14.07 1.68
C HIS A 99 -3.87 14.24 1.72
N GLU A 100 -3.23 13.81 2.81
CA GLU A 100 -1.77 13.81 2.95
C GLU A 100 -1.12 12.96 1.83
N ARG A 101 -1.54 11.70 1.67
CA ARG A 101 -0.93 10.78 0.70
C ARG A 101 -1.18 11.17 -0.75
N PHE A 102 -2.38 11.67 -1.07
CA PHE A 102 -2.68 12.16 -2.40
C PHE A 102 -1.89 13.43 -2.72
N SER A 103 -1.73 14.35 -1.77
CA SER A 103 -0.91 15.54 -1.99
C SER A 103 0.55 15.17 -2.31
N GLN A 104 1.14 14.20 -1.62
CA GLN A 104 2.48 13.70 -1.91
C GLN A 104 2.58 13.01 -3.28
N THR A 105 1.61 12.17 -3.60
CA THR A 105 1.59 11.40 -4.86
C THR A 105 1.36 12.32 -6.06
N LEU A 106 0.40 13.24 -5.98
CA LEU A 106 0.06 14.15 -7.07
C LEU A 106 1.06 15.31 -7.20
N ALA A 107 1.71 15.75 -6.12
CA ALA A 107 2.82 16.70 -6.21
C ALA A 107 3.99 16.13 -7.02
N SER A 108 4.23 14.81 -6.98
CA SER A 108 5.23 14.17 -7.85
C SER A 108 4.81 14.09 -9.33
N TYR A 109 3.55 14.42 -9.64
CA TYR A 109 2.95 14.32 -10.98
C TYR A 109 2.76 15.70 -11.64
N SER A 110 3.26 16.79 -11.06
CA SER A 110 3.23 18.11 -11.70
C SER A 110 4.16 18.14 -12.92
N GLY A 111 3.60 17.77 -14.07
CA GLY A 111 4.05 18.00 -15.45
C GLY A 111 5.56 18.15 -15.64
N SER A 112 6.25 17.05 -15.94
CA SER A 112 7.35 17.12 -16.90
C SER A 112 6.72 17.30 -18.28
N ASP A 113 6.56 18.56 -18.69
CA ASP A 113 6.38 18.93 -20.10
C ASP A 113 7.66 18.60 -20.90
#